data_AF-A0A7V3IZK7-F1
#
_entry.id   AF-A0A7V3IZK7-F1
#
_cell.length_a   1.000
_cell.length_b   1.000
_cell.length_c   1.000
_cell.angle_alpha   90.00
_cell.angle_beta   90.00
_cell.angle_gamma   90.00
#
_symmetry.space_group_name_H-M   'P 1'
#
loop_
_entity.id
_entity.type
_entity.pdbx_description
1 polymer ?
#
loop_
_entity_poly.entity_id
_entity_poly.type
_entity_poly.pdbx_seq_one_letter_code
_entity_poly.pdbx_strand_id
1 'polypeptide(L)'
;QQPVALAGAVLLLVDAQLADSGDNRAQVLTAGVVGLVAYLVVNSLAGALRPPGRRAGSVVGRAGLVVFLYLETLDGAFSLDGVTGAFAITPDPIIIGLGLGLVGAVFVRSITVYLVRHDVLERYVYLEHGAHWAIGALAVILLLSVDHRFRIPEVLTALIGVVFIGAATGWSVRCRRRSAAATGELAPPFAAV
;
A
#
# COMPACT_ATOMS: atom_id res chain seq x y z
N GLN A 1 0.10 -23.11 -5.93
CA GLN A 1 -1.14 -23.52 -5.24
C GLN A 1 -1.02 -23.48 -3.72
N GLN A 2 0.16 -23.76 -3.13
CA GLN A 2 0.45 -23.59 -1.69
C GLN A 2 -0.02 -22.25 -1.05
N PRO A 3 0.15 -21.06 -1.67
CA PRO A 3 -0.23 -19.80 -1.01
C PRO A 3 -1.75 -19.58 -0.91
N VAL A 4 -2.54 -20.15 -1.83
CA VAL A 4 -4.00 -20.01 -1.83
C VAL A 4 -4.62 -20.84 -0.70
N ALA A 5 -4.10 -22.06 -0.50
CA ALA A 5 -4.53 -22.93 0.59
C ALA A 5 -4.22 -22.30 1.96
N LEU A 6 -3.04 -21.68 2.09
CA LEU A 6 -2.64 -20.98 3.32
C LEU A 6 -3.51 -19.74 3.57
N ALA A 7 -3.79 -18.94 2.54
CA ALA A 7 -4.70 -17.80 2.65
C ALA A 7 -6.12 -18.22 3.07
N GLY A 8 -6.64 -19.32 2.49
CA GLY A 8 -7.93 -19.89 2.89
C GLY A 8 -7.93 -20.41 4.33
N ALA A 9 -6.85 -21.07 4.76
CA ALA A 9 -6.72 -21.55 6.14
C ALA A 9 -6.66 -20.38 7.15
N VAL A 10 -5.91 -19.32 6.83
CA VAL A 10 -5.86 -18.10 7.65
C VAL A 10 -7.22 -17.43 7.72
N LEU A 11 -7.95 -17.35 6.61
CA LEU A 11 -9.31 -16.77 6.59
C LEU A 11 -10.26 -17.53 7.51
N LEU A 12 -10.26 -18.86 7.44
CA LEU A 12 -11.08 -19.71 8.31
C LEU A 12 -10.68 -19.59 9.78
N LEU A 13 -9.39 -19.42 10.07
CA LEU A 13 -8.89 -19.21 11.43
C LEU A 13 -9.33 -17.85 11.98
N VAL A 14 -9.24 -16.79 11.18
CA VAL A 14 -9.72 -15.45 11.53
C VAL A 14 -11.23 -15.45 11.78
N ASP A 15 -12.01 -16.08 10.91
CA ASP A 15 -13.46 -16.25 11.12
C ASP A 15 -13.78 -17.00 12.42
N ALA A 16 -13.04 -18.08 12.70
CA ALA A 16 -13.25 -18.89 13.90
C ALA A 16 -12.94 -18.14 15.21
N GLN A 17 -11.99 -17.20 15.20
CA GLN A 17 -11.49 -16.51 16.40
C GLN A 17 -12.09 -15.11 16.62
N LEU A 18 -12.50 -14.41 15.55
CA LEU A 18 -12.95 -13.02 15.63
C LEU A 18 -14.45 -12.82 15.38
N ALA A 19 -15.14 -13.76 14.74
CA ALA A 19 -16.56 -13.62 14.40
C ALA A 19 -17.47 -14.44 15.34
N ASP A 20 -17.64 -13.93 16.56
CA ASP A 20 -18.47 -14.53 17.62
C ASP A 20 -19.99 -14.39 17.36
N SER A 21 -20.40 -13.42 16.53
CA SER A 21 -21.80 -13.15 16.16
C SER A 21 -22.06 -13.60 14.71
N GLY A 22 -23.19 -14.28 14.47
CA GLY A 22 -23.52 -14.85 13.15
C GLY A 22 -23.52 -13.86 11.97
N ASP A 23 -23.82 -12.58 12.23
CA ASP A 23 -23.84 -11.51 11.22
C ASP A 23 -22.43 -11.08 10.78
N ASN A 24 -21.51 -10.89 11.74
CA ASN A 24 -20.10 -10.55 11.46
C ASN A 24 -19.38 -11.69 10.71
N ARG A 25 -19.78 -12.94 10.98
CA ARG A 25 -19.22 -14.15 10.37
C ARG A 25 -19.46 -14.19 8.86
N ALA A 26 -20.70 -13.95 8.45
CA ALA A 26 -21.04 -13.85 7.04
C ALA A 26 -20.28 -12.70 6.35
N GLN A 27 -20.13 -11.56 7.03
CA GLN A 27 -19.43 -10.40 6.47
C GLN A 27 -17.93 -10.66 6.26
N VAL A 28 -17.25 -11.28 7.24
CA VAL A 28 -15.82 -11.63 7.13
C VAL A 28 -15.59 -12.68 6.06
N LEU A 29 -16.41 -13.73 6.00
CA LEU A 29 -16.29 -14.78 4.99
C LEU A 29 -16.58 -14.26 3.58
N THR A 30 -17.62 -13.45 3.41
CA THR A 30 -17.94 -12.87 2.09
C THR A 30 -16.83 -11.92 1.62
N ALA A 31 -16.36 -11.01 2.48
CA ALA A 31 -15.24 -10.12 2.16
C ALA A 31 -13.95 -10.91 1.84
N GLY A 32 -13.64 -11.93 2.62
CA GLY A 32 -12.48 -12.80 2.41
C GLY A 32 -12.54 -13.60 1.11
N VAL A 33 -13.71 -14.14 0.76
CA VAL A 33 -13.93 -14.84 -0.51
C VAL A 33 -13.81 -13.87 -1.69
N VAL A 34 -14.40 -12.68 -1.61
CA VAL A 34 -14.26 -11.65 -2.65
C VAL A 34 -12.79 -11.27 -2.85
N GLY A 35 -12.03 -11.07 -1.76
CA GLY A 35 -10.60 -10.82 -1.81
C GLY A 35 -9.81 -11.96 -2.45
N LEU A 36 -10.13 -13.21 -2.10
CA LEU A 36 -9.50 -14.40 -2.68
C LEU A 36 -9.78 -14.51 -4.18
N VAL A 37 -11.02 -14.25 -4.61
CA VAL A 37 -11.41 -14.23 -6.02
C VAL A 37 -10.65 -13.13 -6.77
N ALA A 38 -10.58 -11.91 -6.23
CA ALA A 38 -9.82 -10.81 -6.82
C ALA A 38 -8.33 -11.17 -6.98
N TYR A 39 -7.71 -11.77 -5.96
CA TYR A 39 -6.34 -12.27 -6.03
C TYR A 39 -6.16 -13.31 -7.15
N LEU A 40 -7.06 -14.27 -7.28
CA LEU A 40 -7.01 -15.29 -8.33
C LEU A 40 -7.15 -14.69 -9.72
N VAL A 41 -8.04 -13.70 -9.91
CA VAL A 41 -8.22 -12.99 -11.17
C VAL A 41 -6.94 -12.26 -11.56
N VAL A 42 -6.35 -11.47 -10.65
CA VAL A 42 -5.10 -10.73 -10.92
C VAL A 42 -3.95 -11.70 -11.22
N ASN A 43 -3.80 -12.75 -10.43
CA ASN A 43 -2.73 -13.73 -10.60
C ASN A 43 -2.90 -14.55 -11.89
N SER A 44 -4.13 -14.90 -12.27
CA SER A 44 -4.39 -15.61 -13.53
C SER A 44 -4.10 -14.74 -14.76
N LEU A 45 -4.47 -13.46 -14.72
CA LEU A 45 -4.15 -12.50 -15.78
C LEU A 45 -2.64 -12.28 -15.90
N ALA A 46 -1.94 -12.10 -14.77
CA ALA A 46 -0.48 -12.00 -14.76
C ALA A 46 0.19 -13.26 -15.31
N GLY A 47 -0.37 -14.45 -15.03
CA GLY A 47 0.08 -15.73 -15.59
C GLY A 47 -0.14 -15.83 -17.10
N ALA A 48 -1.30 -15.41 -17.61
CA ALA A 48 -1.64 -15.40 -19.03
C ALA A 48 -0.76 -14.47 -19.86
N LEU A 49 -0.23 -13.42 -19.23
CA LEU A 49 0.71 -12.47 -19.85
C LEU A 49 2.16 -12.98 -19.86
N ARG A 50 2.46 -14.15 -19.27
CA ARG A 50 3.80 -14.76 -19.36
C ARG A 50 3.97 -15.46 -20.72
N PRO A 51 5.05 -15.16 -21.47
CA PRO A 51 5.24 -15.72 -22.80
C PRO A 51 5.62 -17.21 -22.76
N PRO A 52 4.96 -18.08 -23.55
CA PRO A 52 5.48 -19.40 -23.86
C PRO A 52 6.57 -19.25 -24.93
N GLY A 53 7.83 -19.15 -24.51
CA GLY A 53 9.00 -19.21 -25.40
C GLY A 53 9.69 -17.88 -25.76
N ARG A 54 10.92 -18.01 -26.28
CA ARG A 54 11.98 -16.98 -26.42
C ARG A 54 11.77 -15.93 -27.54
N ARG A 55 10.58 -15.35 -27.71
CA ARG A 55 10.40 -14.21 -28.63
C ARG A 55 10.69 -12.88 -27.94
N ALA A 56 11.94 -12.43 -28.00
CA ALA A 56 12.49 -11.26 -27.29
C ALA A 56 11.65 -9.97 -27.42
N GLY A 57 11.07 -9.67 -28.60
CA GLY A 57 10.23 -8.49 -28.78
C GLY A 57 8.87 -8.53 -28.07
N SER A 58 8.27 -9.72 -27.93
CA SER A 58 6.99 -9.90 -27.23
C SER A 58 7.12 -9.93 -25.70
N VAL A 59 8.35 -10.11 -25.21
CA VAL A 59 8.68 -10.16 -23.78
C VAL A 59 8.72 -8.75 -23.19
N VAL A 60 9.31 -7.78 -23.91
CA VAL A 60 9.43 -6.38 -23.43
C VAL A 60 8.07 -5.69 -23.33
N GLY A 61 7.23 -5.80 -24.38
CA GLY A 61 5.90 -5.17 -24.37
C GLY A 61 4.97 -5.74 -23.29
N ARG A 62 5.00 -7.06 -23.06
CA ARG A 62 4.20 -7.71 -22.01
C ARG A 62 4.72 -7.43 -20.61
N ALA A 63 6.04 -7.37 -20.41
CA ALA A 63 6.62 -6.95 -19.14
C ALA A 63 6.19 -5.52 -18.78
N GLY A 64 6.24 -4.59 -19.75
CA GLY A 64 5.73 -3.23 -19.57
C GLY A 64 4.24 -3.18 -19.25
N LEU A 65 3.41 -4.00 -19.92
CA LEU A 65 1.98 -4.10 -19.64
C LEU A 65 1.69 -4.61 -18.21
N VAL A 66 2.41 -5.63 -17.74
CA VAL A 66 2.24 -6.17 -16.37
C VAL A 66 2.62 -5.11 -15.34
N VAL A 67 3.72 -4.39 -15.54
CA VAL A 67 4.14 -3.30 -14.65
C VAL A 67 3.14 -2.16 -14.69
N PHE A 68 2.61 -1.79 -15.87
CA PHE A 68 1.56 -0.79 -15.99
C PHE A 68 0.30 -1.18 -15.21
N LEU A 69 -0.21 -2.39 -15.43
CA LEU A 69 -1.39 -2.90 -14.73
C LEU A 69 -1.16 -2.97 -13.21
N TYR A 70 0.04 -3.36 -12.78
CA TYR A 70 0.42 -3.36 -11.38
C TYR A 70 0.36 -1.97 -10.75
N LEU A 71 0.97 -0.96 -11.40
CA LEU A 71 0.96 0.42 -10.91
C LEU A 71 -0.44 1.04 -10.93
N GLU A 72 -1.22 0.80 -11.98
CA GLU A 72 -2.61 1.29 -12.09
C GLU A 72 -3.52 0.65 -11.04
N THR A 73 -3.31 -0.63 -10.72
CA THR A 73 -4.07 -1.32 -9.66
C THR A 73 -3.73 -0.74 -8.28
N LEU A 74 -2.46 -0.39 -8.03
CA LEU A 74 -2.07 0.29 -6.80
C LEU A 74 -2.71 1.68 -6.68
N ASP A 75 -2.68 2.48 -7.76
CA ASP A 75 -3.30 3.80 -7.81
C ASP A 75 -4.84 3.72 -7.66
N GLY A 76 -5.45 2.69 -8.27
CA GLY A 76 -6.87 2.36 -8.14
C GLY A 76 -7.27 1.96 -6.71
N ALA A 77 -6.44 1.16 -6.02
CA ALA A 77 -6.69 0.78 -4.64
C ALA A 77 -6.60 1.99 -3.69
N PHE A 78 -5.61 2.86 -3.88
CA PHE A 78 -5.48 4.09 -3.08
C PHE A 78 -6.59 5.10 -3.34
N SER A 79 -7.07 5.23 -4.59
CA SER A 79 -8.20 6.10 -4.90
C SER A 79 -9.54 5.55 -4.39
N LEU A 80 -9.74 4.23 -4.37
CA LEU A 80 -10.92 3.60 -3.77
C LEU A 80 -11.00 3.82 -2.26
N ASP A 81 -9.87 3.63 -1.55
CA ASP A 81 -9.77 3.88 -0.11
C ASP A 81 -9.99 5.37 0.20
N GLY A 82 -9.43 6.25 -0.63
CA GLY A 82 -9.60 7.69 -0.53
C GLY A 82 -11.06 8.16 -0.66
N VAL A 83 -11.85 7.58 -1.57
CA VAL A 83 -13.29 7.90 -1.72
C VAL A 83 -14.08 7.49 -0.48
N THR A 84 -13.78 6.31 0.10
CA THR A 84 -14.42 5.83 1.32
C THR A 84 -14.13 6.78 2.49
N GLY A 85 -12.89 7.24 2.63
CA GLY A 85 -12.51 8.25 3.62
C GLY A 85 -13.14 9.62 3.39
N ALA A 86 -13.27 10.06 2.13
CA ALA A 86 -13.89 11.35 1.81
C ALA A 86 -15.39 11.40 2.13
N PHE A 87 -16.10 10.27 2.03
CA PHE A 87 -17.51 10.16 2.45
C PHE A 87 -17.71 10.36 3.96
N ALA A 88 -16.67 10.15 4.78
CA ALA A 88 -16.72 10.50 6.20
C ALA A 88 -16.76 12.01 6.45
N ILE A 89 -16.32 12.81 5.47
CA ILE A 89 -16.26 14.28 5.56
C ILE A 89 -17.45 14.93 4.84
N THR A 90 -17.78 14.48 3.62
CA THR A 90 -18.86 15.08 2.82
C THR A 90 -19.58 14.04 1.96
N PRO A 91 -20.91 14.14 1.79
CA PRO A 91 -21.66 13.26 0.90
C PRO A 91 -21.70 13.74 -0.56
N ASP A 92 -21.18 14.94 -0.87
CA ASP A 92 -21.25 15.53 -2.21
C ASP A 92 -20.26 14.86 -3.19
N PRO A 93 -20.74 14.10 -4.19
CA PRO A 93 -19.88 13.38 -5.11
C PRO A 93 -19.06 14.32 -6.02
N ILE A 94 -19.51 15.56 -6.23
CA ILE A 94 -18.78 16.54 -7.03
C ILE A 94 -17.53 16.99 -6.27
N ILE A 95 -17.66 17.29 -4.98
CA ILE A 95 -16.53 17.71 -4.13
C ILE A 95 -15.51 16.56 -4.00
N ILE A 96 -15.98 15.33 -3.80
CA ILE A 96 -15.13 14.14 -3.76
C ILE A 96 -14.40 13.95 -5.10
N GLY A 97 -15.11 14.02 -6.22
CA GLY A 97 -14.52 13.87 -7.55
C GLY A 97 -13.48 14.95 -7.88
N LEU A 98 -13.73 16.21 -7.51
CA LEU A 98 -12.77 17.31 -7.67
C LEU A 98 -11.54 17.10 -6.77
N GLY A 99 -11.76 16.75 -5.50
CA GLY A 99 -10.70 16.59 -4.51
C GLY A 99 -9.80 15.38 -4.78
N LEU A 100 -10.38 14.19 -4.90
CA LEU A 100 -9.63 12.95 -5.13
C LEU A 100 -9.24 12.74 -6.60
N GLY A 101 -10.12 13.05 -7.55
CA GLY A 101 -9.88 12.78 -8.96
C GLY A 101 -8.98 13.81 -9.64
N LEU A 102 -9.34 15.10 -9.56
CA LEU A 102 -8.58 16.15 -10.25
C LEU A 102 -7.29 16.53 -9.51
N VAL A 103 -7.36 16.72 -8.20
CA VAL A 103 -6.20 17.15 -7.40
C VAL A 103 -5.45 15.97 -6.82
N GLY A 104 -6.16 15.06 -6.14
CA GLY A 104 -5.59 13.94 -5.40
C GLY A 104 -4.82 12.96 -6.28
N ALA A 105 -5.44 12.47 -7.36
CA ALA A 105 -4.83 11.49 -8.25
C ALA A 105 -3.60 12.07 -8.97
N VAL A 106 -3.67 13.33 -9.42
CA VAL A 106 -2.52 14.01 -10.01
C VAL A 106 -1.39 14.20 -8.99
N PHE A 107 -1.72 14.56 -7.74
CA PHE A 107 -0.74 14.75 -6.68
C PHE A 107 -0.04 13.43 -6.29
N VAL A 108 -0.81 12.38 -5.98
CA VAL A 108 -0.27 11.05 -5.63
C VAL A 108 0.58 10.49 -6.77
N ARG A 109 0.08 10.59 -8.02
CA ARG A 109 0.84 10.17 -9.20
C ARG A 109 2.11 10.98 -9.42
N SER A 110 2.09 12.28 -9.18
CA SER A 110 3.29 13.11 -9.32
C SER A 110 4.36 12.74 -8.29
N ILE A 111 3.94 12.42 -7.06
CA ILE A 111 4.83 11.97 -5.98
C ILE A 111 5.46 10.63 -6.35
N THR A 112 4.68 9.65 -6.78
CA THR A 112 5.21 8.32 -7.14
C THR A 112 6.19 8.41 -8.30
N VAL A 113 5.89 9.17 -9.35
CA VAL A 113 6.80 9.40 -10.48
C VAL A 113 8.08 10.13 -10.03
N TYR A 114 7.98 11.12 -9.15
CA TYR A 114 9.13 11.83 -8.59
C TYR A 114 10.03 10.90 -7.77
N LEU A 115 9.46 10.10 -6.86
CA LEU A 115 10.19 9.15 -6.02
C LEU A 115 10.92 8.09 -6.87
N VAL A 116 10.27 7.58 -7.93
CA VAL A 116 10.84 6.57 -8.83
C VAL A 116 11.97 7.13 -9.68
N ARG A 117 11.87 8.38 -10.15
CA ARG A 117 12.92 8.98 -11.01
C ARG A 117 14.17 9.41 -10.25
N HIS A 118 14.06 9.65 -8.95
CA HIS A 118 15.15 10.24 -8.16
C HIS A 118 15.76 9.27 -7.13
N ASP A 119 15.46 7.97 -7.22
CA ASP A 119 15.97 6.90 -6.35
C ASP A 119 16.01 7.30 -4.86
N VAL A 120 15.01 8.07 -4.44
CA VAL A 120 15.02 8.72 -3.11
C VAL A 120 14.94 7.70 -1.98
N LEU A 121 14.43 6.49 -2.25
CA LEU A 121 14.37 5.39 -1.30
C LEU A 121 15.78 4.94 -0.87
N GLU A 122 16.74 4.86 -1.80
CA GLU A 122 18.13 4.49 -1.48
C GLU A 122 18.81 5.55 -0.61
N ARG A 123 18.34 6.80 -0.68
CA ARG A 123 18.84 7.91 0.13
C ARG A 123 18.41 7.81 1.60
N TYR A 124 17.36 7.05 1.93
CA TYR A 124 16.85 6.91 3.29
C TYR A 124 16.94 5.46 3.81
N VAL A 125 18.10 5.10 4.37
CA VAL A 125 18.44 3.76 4.89
C VAL A 125 17.36 3.09 5.76
N TYR A 126 16.68 3.87 6.61
CA TYR A 126 15.68 3.33 7.54
C TYR A 126 14.23 3.40 7.04
N LEU A 127 13.99 4.05 5.91
CA LEU A 127 12.62 4.29 5.41
C LEU A 127 11.97 3.00 4.92
N GLU A 128 12.72 2.13 4.25
CA GLU A 128 12.22 0.83 3.79
C GLU A 128 11.72 -0.03 4.95
N HIS A 129 12.51 -0.15 6.01
CA HIS A 129 12.14 -0.90 7.20
C HIS A 129 10.95 -0.24 7.92
N GLY A 130 10.94 1.09 8.04
CA GLY A 130 9.83 1.84 8.61
C GLY A 130 8.51 1.60 7.88
N ALA A 131 8.55 1.53 6.55
CA ALA A 131 7.36 1.22 5.73
C ALA A 131 6.83 -0.19 6.00
N HIS A 132 7.70 -1.19 6.12
CA HIS A 132 7.29 -2.56 6.46
C HIS A 132 6.66 -2.64 7.87
N TRP A 133 7.24 -1.95 8.86
CA TRP A 133 6.66 -1.87 10.21
C TRP A 133 5.31 -1.15 10.22
N ALA A 134 5.15 -0.09 9.43
CA ALA A 134 3.88 0.62 9.29
C ALA A 134 2.78 -0.29 8.70
N ILE A 135 3.08 -0.99 7.60
CA ILE A 135 2.13 -1.93 6.97
C ILE A 135 1.74 -3.05 7.95
N GLY A 136 2.70 -3.63 8.66
CA GLY A 136 2.43 -4.67 9.65
C GLY A 136 1.56 -4.18 10.81
N ALA A 137 1.86 -3.00 11.36
CA ALA A 137 1.06 -2.40 12.44
C ALA A 137 -0.37 -2.10 11.98
N LEU A 138 -0.54 -1.49 10.81
CA LEU A 138 -1.84 -1.20 10.23
C LEU A 138 -2.65 -2.47 9.98
N ALA A 139 -2.03 -3.53 9.44
CA ALA A 139 -2.71 -4.80 9.21
C ALA A 139 -3.25 -5.42 10.52
N VAL A 140 -2.46 -5.36 11.60
CA VAL A 140 -2.89 -5.84 12.92
C VAL A 140 -4.03 -4.99 13.48
N ILE A 141 -3.94 -3.67 13.39
CA ILE A 141 -4.98 -2.75 13.88
C ILE A 141 -6.29 -2.93 13.10
N LEU A 142 -6.22 -3.04 11.78
CA LEU A 142 -7.39 -3.29 10.94
C LEU A 142 -8.02 -4.66 11.24
N LEU A 143 -7.20 -5.69 11.49
CA LEU A 143 -7.69 -7.01 11.89
C LEU A 143 -8.38 -6.97 13.27
N LEU A 144 -7.81 -6.27 14.24
CA LEU A 144 -8.42 -6.09 15.56
C LEU A 144 -9.70 -5.25 15.51
N SER A 145 -9.78 -4.31 14.57
CA SER A 145 -10.97 -3.46 14.37
C SER A 145 -12.17 -4.23 13.82
N VAL A 146 -11.99 -5.48 13.36
CA VAL A 146 -13.10 -6.35 12.96
C VAL A 146 -13.98 -6.73 14.16
N ASP A 147 -13.41 -6.85 15.36
CA ASP A 147 -14.20 -7.08 16.57
C ASP A 147 -14.84 -5.78 17.05
N HIS A 148 -16.17 -5.78 17.20
CA HIS A 148 -16.97 -4.61 17.52
C HIS A 148 -16.66 -4.01 18.91
N ARG A 149 -15.97 -4.78 19.77
CA ARG A 149 -15.51 -4.35 21.10
C ARG A 149 -14.38 -3.33 21.03
N PHE A 150 -13.60 -3.33 19.94
CA PHE A 150 -12.48 -2.41 19.72
C PHE A 150 -12.87 -1.39 18.65
N ARG A 151 -13.67 -0.39 19.05
CA ARG A 151 -13.97 0.76 18.19
C ARG A 151 -12.73 1.66 18.15
N ILE A 152 -11.75 1.30 17.32
CA ILE A 152 -10.52 2.07 17.14
C ILE A 152 -10.86 3.26 16.25
N PRO A 153 -10.70 4.51 16.73
CA PRO A 153 -10.95 5.68 15.91
C PRO A 153 -9.96 5.72 14.75
N GLU A 154 -10.47 5.98 13.55
CA GLU A 154 -9.70 6.03 12.30
C GLU A 154 -8.48 6.97 12.41
N VAL A 155 -8.63 8.06 13.17
CA VAL A 155 -7.55 9.02 13.45
C VAL A 155 -6.36 8.34 14.15
N LEU A 156 -6.59 7.43 15.10
CA LEU A 156 -5.50 6.70 15.76
C LEU A 156 -4.83 5.73 14.81
N THR A 157 -5.60 4.99 14.01
CA THR A 157 -5.07 4.08 12.99
C THR A 157 -4.19 4.83 11.99
N ALA A 158 -4.67 6.00 11.51
CA ALA A 158 -3.90 6.87 10.61
C ALA A 158 -2.65 7.43 11.28
N LEU A 159 -2.75 7.88 12.53
CA LEU A 159 -1.62 8.45 13.29
C LEU A 159 -0.50 7.43 13.49
N ILE A 160 -0.83 6.16 13.73
CA ILE A 160 0.16 5.10 13.90
C ILE A 160 1.00 4.94 12.63
N GLY A 161 0.37 4.92 11.45
CA GLY A 161 1.09 4.93 10.17
C GLY A 161 2.02 6.14 10.02
N VAL A 162 1.51 7.34 10.32
CA VAL A 162 2.30 8.59 10.29
C VAL A 162 3.49 8.54 11.25
N VAL A 163 3.32 7.99 12.45
CA VAL A 163 4.39 7.88 13.45
C VAL A 163 5.48 6.92 12.97
N PHE A 164 5.15 5.74 12.44
CA PHE A 164 6.15 4.80 11.95
C PHE A 164 6.96 5.36 10.77
N ILE A 165 6.27 5.91 9.76
CA ILE A 165 6.92 6.49 8.58
C ILE A 165 7.72 7.75 8.96
N GLY A 166 7.15 8.63 9.80
CA GLY A 166 7.78 9.85 10.28
C GLY A 166 9.01 9.58 11.14
N ALA A 167 8.95 8.62 12.06
CA ALA A 167 10.08 8.21 12.88
C ALA A 167 11.21 7.63 12.03
N ALA A 168 10.89 6.77 11.06
CA ALA A 168 11.88 6.20 10.14
C ALA A 168 12.57 7.28 9.29
N THR A 169 11.79 8.23 8.78
CA THR A 169 12.30 9.37 8.01
C THR A 169 13.19 10.26 8.88
N GLY A 170 12.72 10.62 10.08
CA GLY A 170 13.46 11.47 11.03
C GLY A 170 14.77 10.84 11.51
N TRP A 171 14.75 9.53 11.78
CA TRP A 171 15.95 8.78 12.15
C TRP A 171 16.96 8.72 11.00
N SER A 172 16.48 8.51 9.78
CA SER A 172 17.32 8.52 8.58
C SER A 172 17.97 9.87 8.31
N VAL A 173 17.22 10.98 8.43
CA VAL A 173 17.77 12.34 8.34
C VAL A 173 18.80 12.60 9.44
N ARG A 174 18.50 12.21 10.68
CA ARG A 174 19.42 12.40 11.81
C ARG A 174 20.72 11.62 11.64
N CYS A 175 20.66 10.39 11.16
CA CYS A 175 21.83 9.56 10.89
C CYS A 175 22.69 10.19 9.79
N ARG A 176 22.08 10.65 8.69
CA ARG A 176 22.76 11.36 7.61
C ARG A 176 23.47 12.63 8.09
N ARG A 177 22.81 13.44 8.92
CA ARG A 177 23.42 14.67 9.48
C ARG A 177 24.61 14.36 10.39
N ARG A 178 24.56 13.27 11.17
CA ARG A 178 25.68 12.83 12.02
C ARG A 178 26.86 12.29 11.20
N SER A 179 26.58 11.51 10.15
CA SER A 179 27.62 11.02 9.23
C SER A 179 28.30 12.16 8.47
N ALA A 180 27.53 13.15 7.99
CA ALA A 180 28.09 14.33 7.31
C ALA A 180 28.96 15.20 8.24
N ALA A 181 28.58 15.33 9.52
CA ALA A 181 29.37 16.05 10.51
C ALA A 181 30.68 15.31 10.89
N ALA A 182 30.70 13.97 10.79
CA ALA A 182 31.88 13.16 11.05
C ALA A 182 32.89 13.15 9.89
N THR A 183 32.44 13.29 8.64
CA THR A 183 33.30 13.27 7.45
C THR A 183 33.80 14.66 7.03
N GLY A 184 33.26 15.75 7.60
CA GLY A 184 33.73 17.13 7.32
C GLY A 184 33.38 17.67 5.93
N GLU A 185 32.68 16.90 5.09
CA GLU A 185 32.33 17.29 3.73
C GLU A 185 30.93 17.91 3.68
N LEU A 186 30.88 19.25 3.69
CA LEU A 186 29.69 20.02 3.37
C LEU A 186 29.48 20.05 1.85
N ALA A 187 29.06 18.94 1.25
CA ALA A 187 28.59 18.98 -0.14
C ALA A 187 27.11 19.42 -0.17
N PRO A 188 26.77 20.61 -0.70
CA PRO A 188 25.38 21.04 -0.82
C PRO A 188 24.61 20.20 -1.84
N PRO A 189 23.27 20.12 -1.70
CA PRO A 189 22.41 19.13 -2.36
C PRO A 189 22.24 19.24 -3.88
N PHE A 190 22.88 20.19 -4.57
CA PHE A 190 22.64 20.47 -6.00
C PHE A 190 23.88 20.31 -6.92
N ALA A 191 25.02 19.82 -6.42
CA ALA A 191 26.27 19.82 -7.17
C ALA A 191 26.60 18.52 -7.94
N ALA A 192 25.68 17.56 -8.07
CA ALA A 192 25.94 16.36 -8.84
C ALA A 192 24.74 16.03 -9.75
N VAL A 193 24.89 16.52 -10.99
CA VAL A 193 24.34 16.06 -12.29
C VAL A 193 22.84 15.82 -12.39
#